data_AF-T0MK23-F1
#
_entry.id   AF-T0MK23-F1
#
_cell.length_a   1.000
_cell.length_b   1.000
_cell.length_c   1.000
_cell.angle_alpha   90.00
_cell.angle_beta   90.00
_cell.angle_gamma   90.00
#
_symmetry.space_group_name_H-M   'P 1'
#
loop_
_entity.id
_entity.type
_entity.pdbx_description
1 polymer ?
#
loop_
_entity_poly.entity_id
_entity_poly.type
_entity_poly.pdbx_seq_one_letter_code
_entity_poly.pdbx_strand_id
1 'polypeptide(L)'
;MSLLKSEKENLKNKFLTYFIDIEPSMNIKKAALIFNEHFDFNKEKLSKFLEKGISKYNNVPYHNAVHGLNTLYTGSIYLKMLCNYRIERNNKLLFLICCYLHDIGHPDLVTEFNCIFNIDLKNELFIIEEFINATNLINHDSILKEFLNKYYVIKNNIKEISMIELKILIKLSDLSTSYKDFKNFSVGSQNLKNEMSSLVQKYDQNKEDLFFIKKYAIPLAKYFSNIFIDFKFLYINGCENAKRLNTL
;
A
#
# COMPACT_ATOMS: atom_id res chain seq x y z
N MET A 1 -6.18 13.35 -18.18
CA MET A 1 -7.64 13.24 -18.37
C MET A 1 -8.23 12.97 -17.00
N SER A 2 -9.18 13.76 -16.52
CA SER A 2 -9.73 13.60 -15.16
C SER A 2 -10.74 12.48 -15.10
N LEU A 3 -10.63 11.60 -14.11
CA LEU A 3 -11.66 10.59 -13.84
C LEU A 3 -13.01 11.24 -13.53
N LEU A 4 -14.06 10.68 -14.11
CA LEU A 4 -15.44 11.00 -13.79
C LEU A 4 -15.75 10.59 -12.35
N LYS A 5 -16.74 11.24 -11.74
CA LYS A 5 -17.18 10.93 -10.37
C LYS A 5 -17.59 9.46 -10.22
N SER A 6 -18.26 8.90 -11.22
CA SER A 6 -18.68 7.48 -11.26
C SER A 6 -17.49 6.52 -11.28
N GLU A 7 -16.42 6.85 -12.00
CA GLU A 7 -15.21 6.03 -12.06
C GLU A 7 -14.47 6.03 -10.72
N LYS A 8 -14.37 7.20 -10.08
CA LYS A 8 -13.81 7.31 -8.73
C LYS A 8 -14.62 6.49 -7.72
N GLU A 9 -15.95 6.52 -7.81
CA GLU A 9 -16.79 5.73 -6.93
C GLU A 9 -16.63 4.22 -7.16
N ASN A 10 -16.51 3.79 -8.42
CA ASN A 10 -16.18 2.41 -8.76
C ASN A 10 -14.82 1.98 -8.18
N LEU A 11 -13.80 2.85 -8.26
CA LEU A 11 -12.49 2.58 -7.66
C LEU A 11 -12.56 2.45 -6.13
N LYS A 12 -13.34 3.30 -5.45
CA LYS A 12 -13.57 3.19 -4.00
C LYS A 12 -14.27 1.88 -3.64
N ASN A 13 -15.34 1.53 -4.36
CA ASN A 13 -16.06 0.28 -4.12
C ASN A 13 -15.14 -0.92 -4.30
N LYS A 14 -14.39 -0.96 -5.41
CA LYS A 14 -13.34 -1.96 -5.63
C LYS A 14 -12.34 -1.99 -4.49
N PHE A 15 -11.85 -0.85 -4.02
CA PHE A 15 -10.93 -0.81 -2.88
C PHE A 15 -11.56 -1.45 -1.64
N LEU A 16 -12.78 -1.08 -1.28
CA LEU A 16 -13.40 -1.47 -0.01
C LEU A 16 -13.69 -2.96 0.08
N THR A 17 -14.09 -3.54 -1.05
CA THR A 17 -14.43 -4.96 -1.16
C THR A 17 -13.24 -5.84 -1.50
N TYR A 18 -12.13 -5.25 -1.95
CA TYR A 18 -10.93 -5.99 -2.30
C TYR A 18 -10.12 -6.31 -1.05
N PHE A 19 -10.40 -7.48 -0.48
CA PHE A 19 -9.55 -8.20 0.48
C PHE A 19 -9.98 -9.68 0.54
N ILE A 20 -9.22 -10.51 1.27
CA ILE A 20 -8.74 -11.85 0.86
C ILE A 20 -9.77 -12.99 0.91
N ASP A 21 -9.95 -13.61 -0.26
CA ASP A 21 -9.71 -15.03 -0.53
C ASP A 21 -9.15 -15.14 -1.97
N ILE A 22 -7.90 -14.71 -2.17
CA ILE A 22 -7.22 -14.90 -3.45
C ILE A 22 -6.43 -16.19 -3.35
N GLU A 23 -6.77 -17.17 -4.18
CA GLU A 23 -5.97 -18.38 -4.32
C GLU A 23 -4.50 -17.99 -4.61
N PRO A 24 -3.52 -18.48 -3.84
CA PRO A 24 -2.10 -18.14 -4.05
C PRO A 24 -1.62 -18.39 -5.50
N SER A 25 -2.20 -19.39 -6.18
CA SER A 25 -1.98 -19.71 -7.60
C SER A 25 -2.28 -18.54 -8.54
N MET A 26 -3.16 -17.63 -8.16
CA MET A 26 -3.59 -16.49 -8.97
C MET A 26 -2.71 -15.25 -8.80
N ASN A 27 -1.72 -15.30 -7.92
CA ASN A 27 -0.93 -14.12 -7.54
C ASN A 27 -0.19 -13.51 -8.73
N ILE A 28 0.62 -14.31 -9.44
CA ILE A 28 1.37 -13.89 -10.63
C ILE A 28 0.44 -13.27 -11.67
N LYS A 29 -0.66 -13.98 -12.00
CA LYS A 29 -1.62 -13.52 -13.01
C LYS A 29 -2.22 -12.17 -12.66
N LYS A 30 -2.63 -11.98 -11.39
CA LYS A 30 -3.24 -10.72 -10.93
C LYS A 30 -2.22 -9.59 -10.86
N ALA A 31 -1.02 -9.84 -10.32
CA ALA A 31 0.05 -8.86 -10.29
C ALA A 31 0.43 -8.41 -11.71
N ALA A 32 0.55 -9.35 -12.66
CA ALA A 32 0.85 -9.03 -14.05
C ALA A 32 -0.22 -8.15 -14.70
N LEU A 33 -1.51 -8.40 -14.42
CA LEU A 33 -2.59 -7.54 -14.90
C LEU A 33 -2.44 -6.11 -14.35
N ILE A 34 -2.17 -5.95 -13.06
CA ILE A 34 -2.02 -4.63 -12.42
C ILE A 34 -0.82 -3.86 -12.99
N PHE A 35 0.32 -4.52 -13.18
CA PHE A 35 1.49 -3.89 -13.80
C PHE A 35 1.19 -3.45 -15.24
N ASN A 36 0.52 -4.31 -16.03
CA ASN A 36 0.17 -4.02 -17.42
C ASN A 36 -0.92 -2.94 -17.58
N GLU A 37 -1.72 -2.66 -16.55
CA GLU A 37 -2.62 -1.50 -16.53
C GLU A 37 -1.87 -0.16 -16.44
N HIS A 38 -0.59 -0.17 -16.08
CA HIS A 38 0.22 1.04 -15.88
C HIS A 38 1.41 1.17 -16.84
N PHE A 39 1.98 0.04 -17.26
CA PHE A 39 3.20 -0.03 -18.05
C PHE A 39 3.12 -1.20 -19.02
N ASP A 40 3.57 -1.01 -20.26
CA ASP A 40 3.64 -2.10 -21.23
C ASP A 40 4.93 -2.91 -21.01
N PHE A 41 4.80 -4.06 -20.36
CA PHE A 41 5.93 -4.95 -20.08
C PHE A 41 5.96 -6.14 -21.03
N ASN A 42 7.16 -6.60 -21.35
CA ASN A 42 7.32 -7.93 -21.93
C ASN A 42 6.78 -8.99 -20.95
N LYS A 43 5.79 -9.77 -21.40
CA LYS A 43 5.07 -10.75 -20.58
C LYS A 43 5.99 -11.78 -19.92
N GLU A 44 6.99 -12.27 -20.64
CA GLU A 44 7.92 -13.29 -20.14
C GLU A 44 8.81 -12.72 -19.04
N LYS A 45 9.39 -11.53 -19.26
CA LYS A 45 10.23 -10.85 -18.26
C LYS A 45 9.43 -10.52 -16.99
N LEU A 46 8.20 -10.02 -17.15
CA LEU A 46 7.32 -9.73 -16.03
C LEU A 46 6.94 -11.00 -15.25
N SER A 47 6.60 -12.11 -15.93
CA SER A 47 6.31 -13.39 -15.25
C SER A 47 7.50 -13.85 -14.41
N LYS A 48 8.71 -13.87 -15.00
CA LYS A 48 9.95 -14.25 -14.30
C LYS A 48 10.23 -13.37 -13.08
N PHE A 49 9.99 -12.07 -13.18
CA PHE A 49 10.10 -11.16 -12.04
C PHE A 49 9.12 -11.52 -10.92
N LEU A 50 7.84 -11.71 -11.26
CA LEU A 50 6.80 -11.99 -10.28
C LEU A 50 7.01 -13.35 -9.61
N GLU A 51 7.40 -14.39 -10.36
CA GLU A 51 7.79 -15.70 -9.83
C GLU A 51 8.92 -15.60 -8.82
N LYS A 52 9.94 -14.79 -9.14
CA LYS A 52 11.07 -14.56 -8.23
C LYS A 52 10.69 -13.74 -7.00
N GLY A 53 9.81 -12.75 -7.14
CA GLY A 53 9.29 -11.99 -6.01
C GLY A 53 8.51 -12.89 -5.03
N ILE A 54 7.62 -13.74 -5.56
CA ILE A 54 6.83 -14.68 -4.75
C ILE A 54 7.72 -15.66 -4.00
N SER A 55 8.78 -16.19 -4.64
CA SER A 55 9.67 -17.16 -3.99
C SER A 55 10.47 -16.59 -2.82
N LYS A 56 10.50 -15.26 -2.65
CA LYS A 56 11.15 -14.57 -1.53
C LYS A 56 10.20 -14.28 -0.36
N TYR A 57 8.89 -14.43 -0.55
CA TYR A 57 7.93 -14.33 0.55
C TYR A 57 7.92 -15.60 1.40
N ASN A 58 7.87 -15.41 2.71
CA ASN A 58 7.63 -16.52 3.63
C ASN A 58 6.16 -16.93 3.62
N ASN A 59 5.90 -18.21 3.88
CA ASN A 59 4.53 -18.72 4.05
C ASN A 59 4.03 -18.46 5.48
N VAL A 60 3.84 -17.18 5.81
CA VAL A 60 3.28 -16.72 7.09
C VAL A 60 1.83 -16.26 6.92
N PRO A 61 1.02 -16.22 7.99
CA PRO A 61 -0.41 -15.93 7.85
C PRO A 61 -0.75 -14.55 7.28
N TYR A 62 0.00 -13.49 7.59
CA TYR A 62 -0.29 -12.12 7.13
C TYR A 62 0.75 -11.61 6.13
N HIS A 63 2.02 -11.49 6.50
CA HIS A 63 3.08 -10.90 5.67
C HIS A 63 3.61 -11.89 4.60
N ASN A 64 2.72 -12.35 3.73
CA ASN A 64 2.98 -13.27 2.63
C ASN A 64 2.77 -12.60 1.26
N ALA A 65 2.98 -13.35 0.17
CA ALA A 65 2.83 -12.83 -1.19
C ALA A 65 1.41 -12.30 -1.50
N VAL A 66 0.36 -12.81 -0.85
CA VAL A 66 -1.01 -12.32 -1.02
C VAL A 66 -1.16 -10.93 -0.43
N HIS A 67 -0.53 -10.64 0.72
CA HIS A 67 -0.44 -9.28 1.25
C HIS A 67 0.32 -8.34 0.32
N GLY A 68 1.47 -8.78 -0.22
CA GLY A 68 2.18 -8.02 -1.27
C GLY A 68 1.30 -7.68 -2.47
N LEU A 69 0.48 -8.63 -2.95
CA LEU A 69 -0.51 -8.39 -4.01
C LEU A 69 -1.61 -7.41 -3.58
N ASN A 70 -2.09 -7.45 -2.34
CA ASN A 70 -3.09 -6.51 -1.84
C ASN A 70 -2.56 -5.08 -1.76
N THR A 71 -1.32 -4.93 -1.31
CA THR A 71 -0.62 -3.65 -1.29
C THR A 71 -0.42 -3.13 -2.71
N LEU A 72 0.01 -3.98 -3.66
CA LEU A 72 0.11 -3.63 -5.09
C LEU A 72 -1.22 -3.18 -5.68
N TYR A 73 -2.30 -3.95 -5.48
CA TYR A 73 -3.62 -3.62 -6.01
C TYR A 73 -4.13 -2.29 -5.43
N THR A 74 -3.98 -2.10 -4.12
CA THR A 74 -4.36 -0.86 -3.46
C THR A 74 -3.56 0.32 -3.99
N GLY A 75 -2.24 0.21 -4.09
CA GLY A 75 -1.38 1.23 -4.66
C GLY A 75 -1.78 1.60 -6.09
N SER A 76 -2.17 0.61 -6.91
CA SER A 76 -2.66 0.84 -8.27
C SER A 76 -3.95 1.68 -8.31
N ILE A 77 -4.87 1.44 -7.38
CA ILE A 77 -6.10 2.24 -7.23
C ILE A 77 -5.75 3.67 -6.86
N TYR A 78 -4.85 3.86 -5.88
CA TYR A 78 -4.44 5.20 -5.45
C TYR A 78 -3.81 6.00 -6.59
N LEU A 79 -2.94 5.37 -7.40
CA LEU A 79 -2.37 6.01 -8.58
C LEU A 79 -3.43 6.39 -9.62
N LYS A 80 -4.47 5.57 -9.82
CA LYS A 80 -5.60 5.91 -10.70
C LYS A 80 -6.39 7.08 -10.14
N MET A 81 -6.65 7.10 -8.83
CA MET A 81 -7.34 8.23 -8.16
C MET A 81 -6.56 9.54 -8.29
N LEU A 82 -5.23 9.49 -8.35
CA LEU A 82 -4.35 10.64 -8.56
C LEU A 82 -4.06 10.96 -10.04
N CYS A 83 -4.85 10.44 -10.99
CA CYS A 83 -4.66 10.68 -12.43
C CYS A 83 -4.58 12.16 -12.88
N ASN A 84 -5.08 13.09 -12.07
CA ASN A 84 -5.04 14.52 -12.32
C ASN A 84 -3.71 15.18 -11.95
N TYR A 85 -2.86 14.48 -11.21
CA TYR A 85 -1.58 14.97 -10.77
C TYR A 85 -0.48 14.37 -11.64
N ARG A 86 0.54 15.18 -11.94
CA ARG A 86 1.76 14.68 -12.55
C ARG A 86 2.48 13.80 -11.54
N ILE A 87 2.86 12.60 -11.96
CA ILE A 87 3.73 11.70 -11.21
C ILE A 87 4.83 11.30 -12.19
N GLU A 88 6.09 11.43 -11.77
CA GLU A 88 7.20 10.97 -12.59
C GLU A 88 7.05 9.48 -12.89
N ARG A 89 7.28 9.11 -14.16
CA ARG A 89 7.06 7.74 -14.66
C ARG A 89 7.88 6.72 -13.87
N ASN A 90 9.14 7.03 -13.57
CA ASN A 90 10.03 6.15 -12.82
C ASN A 90 9.55 5.97 -11.38
N ASN A 91 9.19 7.06 -10.69
CA ASN A 91 8.64 6.99 -9.33
C ASN A 91 7.35 6.18 -9.26
N LYS A 92 6.47 6.29 -10.28
CA LYS A 92 5.26 5.47 -10.38
C LYS A 92 5.57 3.98 -10.51
N LEU A 93 6.59 3.63 -11.30
CA LEU A 93 7.03 2.25 -11.46
C LEU A 93 7.59 1.71 -10.14
N LEU A 94 8.58 2.40 -9.56
CA LEU A 94 9.23 2.03 -8.31
C LEU A 94 8.23 1.90 -7.17
N PHE A 95 7.24 2.79 -7.09
CA PHE A 95 6.15 2.71 -6.14
C PHE A 95 5.36 1.39 -6.25
N LEU A 96 4.95 0.98 -7.46
CA LEU A 96 4.20 -0.27 -7.65
C LEU A 96 5.04 -1.50 -7.29
N ILE A 97 6.32 -1.49 -7.64
CA ILE A 97 7.26 -2.56 -7.27
C ILE A 97 7.39 -2.64 -5.77
N CYS A 98 7.61 -1.51 -5.09
CA CYS A 98 7.73 -1.49 -3.64
C CYS A 98 6.42 -1.92 -2.98
N CYS A 99 5.26 -1.53 -3.51
CA CYS A 99 3.98 -2.06 -3.02
C CYS A 99 3.95 -3.60 -3.06
N TYR A 100 4.44 -4.20 -4.15
CA TYR A 100 4.43 -5.66 -4.32
C TYR A 100 5.49 -6.40 -3.51
N LEU A 101 6.60 -5.74 -3.18
CA LEU A 101 7.81 -6.37 -2.63
C LEU A 101 8.22 -5.85 -1.24
N HIS A 102 7.53 -4.87 -0.64
CA HIS A 102 8.00 -4.18 0.58
C HIS A 102 8.32 -5.09 1.78
N ASP A 103 7.72 -6.28 1.84
CA ASP A 103 7.81 -7.19 2.99
C ASP A 103 8.78 -8.37 2.81
N ILE A 104 9.51 -8.41 1.70
CA ILE A 104 10.61 -9.37 1.55
C ILE A 104 11.89 -8.73 2.10
N GLY A 105 12.67 -9.49 2.88
CA GLY A 105 13.93 -8.99 3.44
C GLY A 105 14.91 -8.53 2.36
N HIS A 106 15.53 -7.35 2.54
CA HIS A 106 16.43 -6.71 1.57
C HIS A 106 17.90 -6.83 2.03
N PRO A 107 18.83 -7.32 1.17
CA PRO A 107 19.39 -6.54 0.04
C PRO A 107 19.26 -7.16 -1.37
N ASP A 108 19.00 -8.47 -1.50
CA ASP A 108 19.22 -9.18 -2.77
C ASP A 108 18.40 -8.62 -3.94
N LEU A 109 17.10 -8.38 -3.76
CA LEU A 109 16.17 -8.11 -4.88
C LEU A 109 16.44 -6.86 -5.72
N VAL A 110 17.24 -5.92 -5.23
CA VAL A 110 17.67 -4.77 -6.02
C VAL A 110 18.59 -5.23 -7.15
N THR A 111 19.48 -6.17 -6.86
CA THR A 111 20.41 -6.74 -7.84
C THR A 111 19.63 -7.48 -8.91
N GLU A 112 18.60 -8.22 -8.51
CA GLU A 112 17.65 -8.82 -9.43
C GLU A 112 16.83 -7.82 -10.25
N PHE A 113 16.39 -6.71 -9.64
CA PHE A 113 15.60 -5.70 -10.32
C PHE A 113 16.40 -5.08 -11.49
N ASN A 114 17.69 -4.84 -11.28
CA ASN A 114 18.64 -4.40 -12.33
C ASN A 114 18.64 -5.36 -13.52
N CYS A 115 18.81 -6.66 -13.21
CA CYS A 115 18.95 -7.71 -14.22
C CYS A 115 17.69 -7.91 -15.07
N ILE A 116 16.49 -7.67 -14.53
CA ILE A 116 15.24 -7.98 -15.23
C ILE A 116 14.76 -6.81 -16.10
N PHE A 117 14.91 -5.57 -15.60
CA PHE A 117 14.28 -4.41 -16.22
C PHE A 117 15.24 -3.48 -16.97
N ASN A 118 16.56 -3.73 -16.94
CA ASN A 118 17.57 -2.87 -17.57
C ASN A 118 17.41 -1.38 -17.17
N ILE A 119 17.00 -1.15 -15.93
CA ILE A 119 16.97 0.19 -15.33
C ILE A 119 18.34 0.38 -14.68
N ASP A 120 18.99 1.52 -14.90
CA ASP A 120 20.29 1.84 -14.29
C ASP A 120 20.09 2.18 -12.80
N LEU A 121 19.87 1.19 -11.94
CA LEU A 121 19.32 1.40 -10.58
C LEU A 121 20.27 2.06 -9.57
N LYS A 122 21.45 2.54 -9.96
CA LYS A 122 22.37 3.14 -8.97
C LYS A 122 21.74 4.35 -8.27
N ASN A 123 20.84 5.08 -8.93
CA ASN A 123 20.13 6.22 -8.35
C ASN A 123 18.76 5.84 -7.76
N GLU A 124 18.12 4.81 -8.31
CA GLU A 124 16.77 4.33 -7.97
C GLU A 124 16.76 3.46 -6.73
N LEU A 125 17.92 2.89 -6.40
CA LEU A 125 18.18 2.16 -5.16
C LEU A 125 17.77 2.96 -3.92
N PHE A 126 18.20 4.22 -3.87
CA PHE A 126 17.84 5.14 -2.80
C PHE A 126 16.33 5.34 -2.72
N ILE A 127 15.64 5.45 -3.85
CA ILE A 127 14.17 5.62 -3.89
C ILE A 127 13.44 4.37 -3.36
N ILE A 128 13.92 3.18 -3.73
CA ILE A 128 13.37 1.91 -3.23
C ILE A 128 13.53 1.83 -1.71
N GLU A 129 14.73 2.13 -1.20
CA GLU A 129 15.00 2.19 0.24
C GLU A 129 14.08 3.18 0.94
N GLU A 130 13.87 4.37 0.37
CA GLU A 130 12.97 5.38 0.91
C GLU A 130 11.51 4.91 0.97
N PHE A 131 11.05 4.10 0.01
CA PHE A 131 9.71 3.51 0.05
C PHE A 131 9.58 2.37 1.06
N ILE A 132 10.58 1.48 1.15
CA ILE A 132 10.58 0.39 2.14
C ILE A 132 10.70 0.97 3.55
N ASN A 133 11.60 1.93 3.78
CA ASN A 133 11.69 2.63 5.05
C ASN A 133 10.39 3.35 5.41
N ALA A 134 9.61 3.75 4.40
CA ALA A 134 8.31 4.35 4.59
C ALA A 134 7.20 3.35 4.96
N THR A 135 7.35 2.04 4.83
CA THR A 135 6.38 1.08 5.39
C THR A 135 6.63 0.82 6.88
N ASN A 136 7.89 0.90 7.33
CA ASN A 136 8.25 0.76 8.74
C ASN A 136 7.47 1.74 9.65
N LEU A 137 6.82 1.22 10.69
CA LEU A 137 6.03 2.00 11.64
C LEU A 137 6.88 2.86 12.58
N ILE A 138 8.16 2.52 12.78
CA ILE A 138 9.11 3.36 13.54
C ILE A 138 9.22 4.75 12.90
N ASN A 139 9.14 4.81 11.57
CA ASN A 139 9.24 6.05 10.79
C ASN A 139 7.88 6.75 10.59
N HIS A 140 6.79 6.29 11.23
CA HIS A 140 5.45 6.82 10.99
C HIS A 140 5.36 8.32 11.29
N ASP A 141 5.79 8.74 12.48
CA ASP A 141 5.65 10.12 12.92
C ASP A 141 6.57 11.07 12.14
N SER A 142 7.79 10.62 11.79
CA SER A 142 8.74 11.44 11.02
C SER A 142 8.23 11.72 9.61
N ILE A 143 7.72 10.70 8.91
CA ILE A 143 7.16 10.83 7.56
C ILE A 143 5.89 11.69 7.59
N LEU A 144 5.01 11.47 8.57
CA LEU A 144 3.80 12.27 8.70
C LEU A 144 4.13 13.74 8.97
N LYS A 145 5.13 14.02 9.82
CA LYS A 145 5.62 15.37 10.08
C LYS A 145 6.20 16.02 8.82
N GLU A 146 6.99 15.29 8.02
CA GLU A 146 7.53 15.77 6.75
C GLU A 146 6.39 16.15 5.78
N PHE A 147 5.37 15.29 5.64
CA PHE A 147 4.19 15.55 4.83
C PHE A 147 3.43 16.81 5.30
N LEU A 148 3.18 16.92 6.61
CA LEU A 148 2.48 18.08 7.18
C LEU A 148 3.27 19.38 7.01
N ASN A 149 4.59 19.34 7.18
CA ASN A 149 5.45 20.51 6.97
C ASN A 149 5.38 21.01 5.53
N LYS A 150 5.38 20.11 4.54
CA LYS A 150 5.22 20.48 3.12
C LYS A 150 3.93 21.28 2.88
N TYR A 151 2.81 20.81 3.42
CA TYR A 151 1.50 21.43 3.21
C TYR A 151 1.14 22.56 4.16
N TYR A 152 1.89 22.72 5.26
CA TYR A 152 1.81 23.91 6.09
C TYR A 152 2.29 25.16 5.32
N VAL A 153 3.34 25.00 4.52
CA VAL A 153 3.97 26.06 3.71
C VAL A 153 3.27 26.22 2.36
N ILE A 154 2.95 25.12 1.68
CA ILE A 154 2.33 25.12 0.34
C ILE A 154 0.82 25.02 0.50
N LYS A 155 0.14 26.17 0.60
CA LYS A 155 -1.30 26.20 0.87
C LYS A 155 -2.21 25.91 -0.34
N ASN A 156 -1.75 26.03 -1.59
CA ASN A 156 -2.63 25.82 -2.76
C ASN A 156 -1.88 25.40 -4.03
N ASN A 157 -2.63 24.72 -4.93
CA ASN A 157 -2.27 24.41 -6.32
C ASN A 157 -1.26 23.27 -6.55
N ILE A 158 -1.48 22.13 -5.90
CA ILE A 158 -0.70 20.91 -6.11
C ILE A 158 -0.98 20.37 -7.51
N LYS A 159 0.02 20.37 -8.37
CA LYS A 159 -0.04 19.77 -9.71
C LYS A 159 0.81 18.52 -9.85
N GLU A 160 1.71 18.28 -8.90
CA GLU A 160 2.70 17.22 -8.95
C GLU A 160 2.76 16.48 -7.60
N ILE A 161 2.80 15.16 -7.69
CA ILE A 161 3.03 14.25 -6.57
C ILE A 161 4.54 14.07 -6.47
N SER A 162 5.12 14.47 -5.34
CA SER A 162 6.54 14.26 -5.07
C SER A 162 6.74 13.00 -4.21
N MET A 163 7.99 12.74 -3.83
CA MET A 163 8.36 11.55 -3.07
C MET A 163 7.56 11.39 -1.76
N ILE A 164 7.31 12.46 -1.02
CA ILE A 164 6.63 12.39 0.27
C ILE A 164 5.16 11.94 0.14
N GLU A 165 4.44 12.33 -0.90
CA GLU A 165 3.10 11.79 -1.15
C GLU A 165 3.15 10.29 -1.46
N LEU A 166 4.12 9.85 -2.26
CA LEU A 166 4.29 8.43 -2.59
C LEU A 166 4.68 7.59 -1.37
N LYS A 167 5.51 8.13 -0.46
CA LYS A 167 5.81 7.52 0.86
C LYS A 167 4.54 7.36 1.71
N ILE A 168 3.67 8.37 1.73
CA ILE A 168 2.38 8.26 2.43
C ILE A 168 1.47 7.23 1.74
N LEU A 169 1.43 7.20 0.40
CA LEU A 169 0.61 6.25 -0.33
C LEU A 169 1.05 4.79 -0.12
N ILE A 170 2.35 4.49 -0.05
CA ILE A 170 2.80 3.12 0.16
C ILE A 170 2.45 2.69 1.58
N LYS A 171 2.60 3.57 2.57
CA LYS A 171 2.14 3.32 3.93
C LYS A 171 0.61 3.15 4.00
N LEU A 172 -0.17 3.96 3.29
CA LEU A 172 -1.63 3.78 3.19
C LEU A 172 -2.02 2.47 2.49
N SER A 173 -1.16 1.96 1.60
CA SER A 173 -1.40 0.71 0.86
C SER A 173 -1.09 -0.50 1.73
N ASP A 174 0.01 -0.44 2.48
CA ASP A 174 0.42 -1.46 3.45
C ASP A 174 -0.61 -1.56 4.59
N LEU A 175 -1.05 -0.42 5.13
CA LEU A 175 -2.09 -0.36 6.17
C LEU A 175 -3.52 -0.54 5.64
N SER A 176 -3.69 -0.93 4.37
CA SER A 176 -4.97 -0.80 3.68
C SER A 176 -6.10 -1.63 4.28
N THR A 177 -5.79 -2.76 4.92
CA THR A 177 -6.71 -3.59 5.70
C THR A 177 -7.55 -2.76 6.69
N SER A 178 -6.94 -1.75 7.32
CA SER A 178 -7.60 -0.88 8.31
C SER A 178 -8.73 -0.02 7.71
N TYR A 179 -8.72 0.20 6.40
CA TYR A 179 -9.67 1.06 5.70
C TYR A 179 -10.67 0.26 4.84
N LYS A 180 -10.56 -1.07 4.79
CA LYS A 180 -11.52 -1.93 4.07
C LYS A 180 -12.86 -1.97 4.82
N ASP A 181 -13.88 -2.57 4.20
CA ASP A 181 -15.08 -2.89 4.96
C ASP A 181 -14.75 -3.79 6.16
N PHE A 182 -15.63 -3.78 7.17
CA PHE A 182 -15.34 -4.45 8.44
C PHE A 182 -15.10 -5.96 8.29
N LYS A 183 -15.77 -6.62 7.34
CA LYS A 183 -15.59 -8.06 7.11
C LYS A 183 -14.16 -8.34 6.67
N ASN A 184 -13.70 -7.59 5.68
CA ASN A 184 -12.35 -7.67 5.14
C ASN A 184 -11.28 -7.27 6.16
N PHE A 185 -11.53 -6.20 6.92
CA PHE A 185 -10.70 -5.79 8.05
C PHE A 185 -10.54 -6.93 9.07
N SER A 186 -11.64 -7.57 9.49
CA SER A 186 -11.60 -8.67 10.46
C SER A 186 -10.80 -9.88 9.99
N VAL A 187 -10.87 -10.23 8.69
CA VAL A 187 -10.05 -11.30 8.11
C VAL A 187 -8.56 -10.96 8.23
N GLY A 188 -8.17 -9.74 7.87
CA GLY A 188 -6.78 -9.31 7.94
C GLY A 188 -6.26 -9.24 9.38
N SER A 189 -7.06 -8.72 10.30
CA SER A 189 -6.76 -8.73 11.74
C SER A 189 -6.55 -10.16 12.26
N GLN A 190 -7.42 -11.10 11.89
CA GLN A 190 -7.29 -12.50 12.32
C GLN A 190 -6.03 -13.16 11.73
N ASN A 191 -5.66 -12.85 10.48
CA ASN A 191 -4.43 -13.34 9.87
C ASN A 191 -3.19 -12.78 10.60
N LEU A 192 -3.19 -11.48 10.93
CA LEU A 192 -2.10 -10.88 11.71
C LEU A 192 -2.00 -11.51 13.10
N LYS A 193 -3.13 -11.75 13.76
CA LYS A 193 -3.19 -12.49 15.02
C LYS A 193 -2.57 -13.87 14.93
N ASN A 194 -2.91 -14.62 13.88
CA ASN A 194 -2.38 -15.96 13.66
C ASN A 194 -0.86 -15.93 13.49
N GLU A 195 -0.32 -14.91 12.80
CA GLU A 195 1.11 -14.73 12.67
C GLU A 195 1.80 -14.37 14.00
N MET A 196 1.18 -13.51 14.80
CA MET A 196 1.69 -13.08 16.11
C MET A 196 1.47 -14.10 17.24
N SER A 197 0.69 -15.15 17.01
CA SER A 197 0.25 -16.10 18.05
C SER A 197 1.40 -16.82 18.77
N SER A 198 2.57 -16.94 18.13
CA SER A 198 3.79 -17.48 18.73
C SER A 198 4.51 -16.50 19.66
N LEU A 199 4.21 -15.20 19.58
CA LEU A 199 4.91 -14.12 20.28
C LEU A 199 4.14 -13.57 21.48
N VAL A 200 2.80 -13.64 21.48
CA VAL A 200 1.97 -12.98 22.50
C VAL A 200 0.78 -13.85 22.93
N GLN A 201 0.91 -14.57 24.04
CA GLN A 201 -0.11 -15.52 24.54
C GLN A 201 -1.34 -14.86 25.22
N LYS A 202 -1.32 -13.56 25.52
CA LYS A 202 -2.41 -12.86 26.25
C LYS A 202 -2.59 -11.42 25.79
N TYR A 203 -3.17 -11.21 24.61
CA TYR A 203 -3.64 -9.88 24.23
C TYR A 203 -5.06 -9.93 23.65
N ASP A 204 -5.80 -8.87 23.92
CA ASP A 204 -7.15 -8.64 23.42
C ASP A 204 -7.03 -8.03 22.01
N GLN A 205 -7.25 -8.84 20.98
CA GLN A 205 -7.08 -8.44 19.58
C GLN A 205 -7.87 -7.16 19.25
N ASN A 206 -9.10 -7.05 19.76
CA ASN A 206 -9.95 -5.89 19.47
C ASN A 206 -9.34 -4.60 20.04
N LYS A 207 -8.72 -4.67 21.23
CA LYS A 207 -8.04 -3.51 21.83
C LYS A 207 -6.78 -3.12 21.07
N GLU A 208 -5.98 -4.10 20.64
CA GLU A 208 -4.77 -3.83 19.85
C GLU A 208 -5.12 -3.25 18.48
N ASP A 209 -6.11 -3.83 17.79
CA ASP A 209 -6.62 -3.29 16.53
C ASP A 209 -7.17 -1.87 16.69
N LEU A 210 -7.95 -1.63 17.74
CA LEU A 210 -8.50 -0.32 18.03
C LEU A 210 -7.40 0.70 18.31
N PHE A 211 -6.39 0.33 19.08
CA PHE A 211 -5.22 1.14 19.34
C PHE A 211 -4.47 1.44 18.05
N PHE A 212 -4.21 0.42 17.24
CA PHE A 212 -3.51 0.54 15.97
C PHE A 212 -4.24 1.49 15.01
N ILE A 213 -5.54 1.31 14.83
CA ILE A 213 -6.36 2.13 13.95
C ILE A 213 -6.38 3.59 14.46
N LYS A 214 -6.58 3.82 15.75
CA LYS A 214 -6.63 5.17 16.33
C LYS A 214 -5.28 5.87 16.28
N LYS A 215 -4.19 5.15 16.51
CA LYS A 215 -2.84 5.72 16.59
C LYS A 215 -2.20 5.94 15.23
N TYR A 216 -2.34 4.98 14.31
CA TYR A 216 -1.61 4.99 13.03
C TYR A 216 -2.52 5.20 11.82
N ALA A 217 -3.56 4.39 11.67
CA ALA A 217 -4.32 4.35 10.41
C ALA A 217 -5.20 5.62 10.21
N ILE A 218 -6.03 5.96 11.20
CA ILE A 218 -6.94 7.11 11.10
C ILE A 218 -6.19 8.43 10.92
N PRO A 219 -5.14 8.75 11.71
CA PRO A 219 -4.40 10.00 11.53
C PRO A 219 -3.79 10.10 10.13
N LEU A 220 -3.16 9.03 9.63
CA LEU A 220 -2.55 9.01 8.30
C LEU A 220 -3.59 9.30 7.20
N ALA A 221 -4.73 8.60 7.22
CA ALA A 221 -5.81 8.80 6.26
C ALA A 221 -6.45 10.21 6.38
N LYS A 222 -6.61 10.72 7.61
CA LYS A 222 -7.16 12.06 7.87
C LYS A 222 -6.27 13.14 7.24
N TYR A 223 -4.96 13.11 7.53
CA TYR A 223 -4.06 14.14 7.05
C TYR A 223 -3.88 14.09 5.54
N PHE A 224 -3.76 12.89 4.96
CA PHE A 224 -3.68 12.75 3.51
C PHE A 224 -4.96 13.24 2.81
N SER A 225 -6.14 12.87 3.33
CA SER A 225 -7.43 13.25 2.72
C SER A 225 -7.81 14.73 2.88
N ASN A 226 -7.22 15.44 3.85
CA ASN A 226 -7.34 16.90 3.92
C ASN A 226 -6.70 17.60 2.71
N ILE A 227 -5.68 16.97 2.11
CA ILE A 227 -4.99 17.46 0.92
C ILE A 227 -5.60 16.88 -0.36
N PHE A 228 -5.88 15.56 -0.35
CA PHE A 228 -6.43 14.82 -1.47
C PHE A 228 -7.85 14.33 -1.15
N ILE A 229 -8.85 15.19 -1.34
CA ILE A 229 -10.23 14.97 -0.88
C ILE A 229 -10.87 13.66 -1.38
N ASP A 230 -10.46 13.18 -2.55
CA ASP A 230 -10.94 11.91 -3.11
C ASP A 230 -10.63 10.71 -2.20
N PHE A 231 -9.65 10.83 -1.30
CA PHE A 231 -9.23 9.81 -0.34
C PHE A 231 -9.97 9.86 1.00
N LYS A 232 -10.94 10.79 1.18
CA LYS A 232 -11.70 10.94 2.43
C LYS A 232 -12.42 9.66 2.86
N PHE A 233 -12.74 8.78 1.92
CA PHE A 233 -13.34 7.48 2.21
C PHE A 233 -12.45 6.57 3.08
N LEU A 234 -11.12 6.70 3.02
CA LEU A 234 -10.20 5.94 3.89
C LEU A 234 -10.37 6.33 5.36
N TYR A 235 -10.42 7.65 5.62
CA TYR A 235 -10.65 8.19 6.96
C TYR A 235 -12.00 7.75 7.50
N ILE A 236 -13.07 7.88 6.69
CA ILE A 236 -14.43 7.48 7.08
C ILE A 236 -14.46 5.99 7.46
N ASN A 237 -13.94 5.11 6.61
CA ASN A 237 -13.98 3.67 6.90
C ASN A 237 -13.08 3.27 8.06
N GLY A 238 -11.92 3.90 8.23
CA GLY A 238 -11.09 3.71 9.42
C GLY A 238 -11.83 4.07 10.71
N CYS A 239 -12.57 5.19 10.71
CA CYS A 239 -13.43 5.57 11.83
C CYS A 239 -14.58 4.59 12.08
N GLU A 240 -15.24 4.11 11.03
CA GLU A 240 -16.31 3.11 11.15
C GLU A 240 -15.79 1.78 11.72
N ASN A 241 -14.64 1.30 11.26
CA ASN A 241 -14.01 0.09 11.80
C ASN A 241 -13.63 0.28 13.28
N ALA A 242 -13.03 1.41 13.66
CA ALA A 242 -12.75 1.73 15.06
C ALA A 242 -14.02 1.78 15.91
N LYS A 243 -15.12 2.35 15.39
CA LYS A 243 -16.41 2.40 16.09
C LYS A 243 -16.94 0.99 16.35
N ARG A 244 -16.93 0.11 15.34
CA ARG A 244 -17.36 -1.29 15.47
C ARG A 244 -16.53 -2.07 16.48
N LEU A 245 -15.21 -1.87 16.50
CA LEU A 245 -14.34 -2.48 17.51
C LEU A 245 -14.66 -2.05 18.95
N ASN A 246 -15.14 -0.82 19.18
CA ASN A 246 -15.56 -0.40 20.53
C ASN A 246 -16.90 -1.02 20.97
N THR A 247 -17.66 -1.61 20.04
CA THR A 247 -18.98 -2.21 20.32
C THR A 247 -18.93 -3.74 20.46
N LEU A 248 -17.79 -4.36 20.17
CA LEU A 248 -17.52 -5.79 20.33
C LEU A 248 -16.79 -6.06 21.64
#